data_AF-A0A358D840-F1
#
_entry.id   AF-A0A358D840-F1
#
_cell.length_a   1.000
_cell.length_b   1.000
_cell.length_c   1.000
_cell.angle_alpha   90.00
_cell.angle_beta   90.00
_cell.angle_gamma   90.00
#
_symmetry.space_group_name_H-M   'P 1'
#
loop_
_entity.id
_entity.type
_entity.pdbx_description
1 polymer ?
#
loop_
_entity_poly.entity_id
_entity_poly.type
_entity_poly.pdbx_seq_one_letter_code
_entity_poly.pdbx_strand_id
1 'polypeptide(L)'
;MPSKSTVRIPPEERLVNLVVALMATEQGLTKDTILSSVSGYREQSEAGTSKDALEKMFERDKESLRGLGVPIETIGDRADPDDLREARYRVPTAEYELPADIEFTPAELALLNLAGGVWSESSLSADARSGLRKIRALGIPVEDPILGYSPRISLREPSFAPLQRAIEDSRIVSFRYMRPGSAAPRVRRLQPLALVEF
;
A
#
# COMPACT_ATOMS: atom_id res chain seq x y z
N MET A 1 28.48 14.97 14.51
CA MET A 1 27.90 14.59 13.20
C MET A 1 26.93 13.44 13.46
N PRO A 2 25.65 13.52 13.07
CA PRO A 2 24.75 12.39 13.27
C PRO A 2 25.18 11.26 12.33
N SER A 3 25.48 10.08 12.88
CA SER A 3 25.74 8.86 12.13
C SER A 3 24.49 8.52 11.32
N LYS A 4 24.59 8.49 9.99
CA LYS A 4 23.55 7.91 9.14
C LYS A 4 23.36 6.45 9.59
N SER A 5 22.27 6.16 10.29
CA SER A 5 21.87 4.79 10.56
C SER A 5 21.62 4.14 9.21
N THR A 6 22.43 3.15 8.84
CA THR A 6 22.22 2.32 7.65
C THR A 6 20.95 1.49 7.88
N VAL A 7 19.81 2.04 7.44
CA VAL A 7 18.53 1.34 7.49
C VAL A 7 18.63 0.17 6.50
N ARG A 8 18.78 -1.04 7.03
CA ARG A 8 18.75 -2.26 6.22
C ARG A 8 17.30 -2.58 5.91
N ILE A 9 16.91 -2.39 4.65
CA ILE A 9 15.55 -2.67 4.20
C ILE A 9 15.34 -4.19 4.15
N PRO A 10 14.25 -4.72 4.74
CA PRO A 10 13.91 -6.13 4.69
C PRO A 10 13.80 -6.66 3.24
N PRO A 11 14.06 -7.96 3.01
CA PRO A 11 13.90 -8.55 1.68
C PRO A 11 12.54 -8.32 1.05
N GLU A 12 11.46 -8.44 1.83
CA GLU A 12 10.08 -8.36 1.36
C GLU A 12 9.76 -6.94 0.87
N GLU A 13 10.15 -5.92 1.62
CA GLU A 13 9.98 -4.51 1.24
C GLU A 13 10.79 -4.19 -0.03
N ARG A 14 11.99 -4.75 -0.16
CA ARG A 14 12.81 -4.59 -1.37
C ARG A 14 12.17 -5.23 -2.60
N LEU A 15 11.54 -6.41 -2.47
CA LEU A 15 10.83 -7.05 -3.58
C LEU A 15 9.64 -6.19 -4.05
N VAL A 16 8.88 -5.63 -3.10
CA VAL A 16 7.77 -4.71 -3.40
C VAL A 16 8.28 -3.46 -4.12
N ASN A 17 9.34 -2.83 -3.60
CA ASN A 17 9.96 -1.65 -4.21
C ASN A 17 10.44 -1.94 -5.63
N LEU A 18 11.01 -3.12 -5.88
CA LEU A 18 11.43 -3.55 -7.20
C LEU A 18 10.25 -3.68 -8.17
N VAL A 19 9.17 -4.35 -7.77
CA VAL A 19 7.97 -4.49 -8.61
C VAL A 19 7.38 -3.12 -8.97
N VAL A 20 7.23 -2.23 -7.99
CA VAL A 20 6.72 -0.87 -8.21
C VAL A 20 7.59 -0.12 -9.22
N ALA A 21 8.92 -0.20 -9.07
CA ALA A 21 9.84 0.46 -9.99
C ALA A 21 9.75 -0.11 -11.42
N LEU A 22 9.60 -1.43 -11.57
CA LEU A 22 9.50 -2.08 -12.88
C LEU A 22 8.15 -1.88 -13.57
N MET A 23 7.06 -1.67 -12.81
CA MET A 23 5.75 -1.31 -13.36
C MET A 23 5.64 0.17 -13.74
N ALA A 24 6.43 1.04 -13.11
CA ALA A 24 6.39 2.48 -13.34
C ALA A 24 6.99 2.93 -14.69
N THR A 25 7.51 2.00 -15.49
CA THR A 25 8.14 2.30 -16.78
C THR A 25 7.68 1.36 -17.88
N GLU A 26 7.25 1.92 -19.02
CA GLU A 26 6.91 1.12 -20.20
C GLU A 26 8.16 0.61 -20.94
N GLN A 27 9.25 1.37 -20.90
CA GLN A 27 10.51 1.07 -21.60
C GLN A 27 11.44 0.14 -20.81
N GLY A 28 11.13 -0.08 -19.52
CA GLY A 28 11.98 -0.83 -18.61
C GLY A 28 13.20 -0.07 -18.09
N LEU A 29 13.77 -0.60 -17.01
CA LEU A 29 14.94 -0.06 -16.33
C LEU A 29 16.16 -0.92 -16.62
N THR A 30 17.32 -0.30 -16.83
CA THR A 30 18.58 -1.04 -16.89
C THR A 30 18.95 -1.54 -15.50
N LYS A 31 19.81 -2.57 -15.45
CA LYS A 31 20.33 -3.10 -14.17
C LYS A 31 20.98 -2.01 -13.32
N ASP A 32 21.79 -1.15 -13.93
CA ASP A 32 22.46 -0.04 -13.23
C ASP A 32 21.45 0.98 -12.66
N THR A 33 20.39 1.30 -13.40
CA THR A 33 19.31 2.16 -12.89
C THR A 33 18.60 1.50 -11.70
N ILE A 34 18.28 0.21 -11.77
CA ILE A 34 17.66 -0.53 -10.67
C ILE A 34 18.53 -0.45 -9.41
N LEU A 35 19.81 -0.78 -9.52
CA LEU A 35 20.73 -0.82 -8.39
C LEU A 35 20.97 0.55 -7.74
N SER A 36 20.83 1.64 -8.49
CA SER A 36 21.06 3.01 -8.01
C SER A 36 19.80 3.73 -7.53
N SER A 37 18.61 3.33 -7.99
CA SER A 37 17.36 4.05 -7.71
C SER A 37 16.39 3.28 -6.82
N VAL A 38 16.40 1.94 -6.85
CA VAL A 38 15.44 1.14 -6.10
C VAL A 38 15.87 1.01 -4.64
N SER A 39 14.94 1.35 -3.75
CA SER A 39 15.17 1.26 -2.31
C SER A 39 15.33 -0.21 -1.88
N GLY A 40 16.40 -0.48 -1.15
CA GLY A 40 16.92 -1.79 -0.78
C GLY A 40 18.23 -2.11 -1.52
N TYR A 41 18.40 -1.61 -2.75
CA TYR A 41 19.65 -1.71 -3.51
C TYR A 41 20.52 -0.48 -3.33
N ARG A 42 19.94 0.71 -3.47
CA ARG A 42 20.65 1.98 -3.31
C ARG A 42 21.31 2.08 -1.93
N GLU A 43 20.59 1.73 -0.88
CA GLU A 43 21.09 1.79 0.50
C GLU A 43 22.22 0.77 0.74
N GLN A 44 22.19 -0.39 0.07
CA GLN A 44 23.29 -1.36 0.11
C GLN A 44 24.51 -0.91 -0.71
N SER A 45 24.28 -0.26 -1.85
CA SER A 45 25.32 0.39 -2.66
C SER A 45 26.02 1.50 -1.87
N GLU A 46 25.24 2.39 -1.23
CA GLU A 46 25.74 3.45 -0.35
C GLU A 46 26.48 2.90 0.88
N ALA A 47 26.09 1.72 1.37
CA ALA A 47 26.78 1.02 2.45
C ALA A 47 28.08 0.30 2.01
N GLY A 48 28.47 0.42 0.74
CA GLY A 48 29.73 -0.14 0.21
C GLY A 48 29.65 -1.59 -0.27
N THR A 49 28.44 -2.11 -0.52
CA THR A 49 28.28 -3.44 -1.14
C THR A 49 28.81 -3.40 -2.58
N SER A 50 29.58 -4.42 -2.97
CA SER A 50 30.15 -4.48 -4.33
C SER A 50 29.07 -4.63 -5.40
N LYS A 51 29.35 -4.12 -6.60
CA LYS A 51 28.44 -4.23 -7.76
C LYS A 51 28.03 -5.69 -8.01
N ASP A 52 28.98 -6.62 -8.07
CA ASP A 52 28.72 -8.05 -8.25
C ASP A 52 27.77 -8.65 -7.20
N ALA A 53 27.86 -8.20 -5.94
CA ALA A 53 26.98 -8.69 -4.88
C ALA A 53 25.56 -8.15 -5.05
N LEU A 54 25.41 -6.88 -5.45
CA LEU A 54 24.12 -6.27 -5.78
C LEU A 54 23.47 -6.93 -6.99
N GLU A 55 24.25 -7.25 -8.03
CA GLU A 55 23.75 -7.96 -9.22
C GLU A 55 23.25 -9.36 -8.86
N LYS A 56 24.01 -10.13 -8.06
CA LYS A 56 23.54 -11.43 -7.55
C LYS A 56 22.28 -11.30 -6.70
N MET A 57 22.17 -10.24 -5.89
CA MET A 57 20.96 -9.96 -5.13
C MET A 57 19.78 -9.69 -6.06
N PHE A 58 19.97 -8.91 -7.13
CA PHE A 58 18.95 -8.64 -8.13
C PHE A 58 18.51 -9.91 -8.87
N GLU A 59 19.43 -10.76 -9.30
CA GLU A 59 19.08 -12.03 -9.96
C GLU A 59 18.24 -12.94 -9.04
N ARG A 60 18.56 -13.00 -7.75
CA ARG A 60 17.78 -13.76 -6.76
C ARG A 60 16.39 -13.15 -6.52
N ASP A 61 16.32 -11.83 -6.40
CA ASP A 61 15.05 -11.13 -6.19
C ASP A 61 14.14 -11.27 -7.44
N LYS A 62 14.71 -11.20 -8.65
CA LYS A 62 14.02 -11.50 -9.91
C LYS A 62 13.42 -12.91 -9.91
N GLU A 63 14.18 -13.92 -9.48
CA GLU A 63 13.67 -15.29 -9.37
C GLU A 63 12.60 -15.43 -8.30
N SER A 64 12.76 -14.74 -7.17
CA SER A 64 11.74 -14.73 -6.10
C SER A 64 10.42 -14.14 -6.60
N LEU A 65 10.47 -13.06 -7.38
CA LEU A 65 9.30 -12.44 -8.00
C LEU A 65 8.64 -13.36 -9.03
N ARG A 66 9.41 -14.05 -9.86
CA ARG A 66 8.89 -15.06 -10.79
C ARG A 66 8.19 -16.21 -10.07
N GLY A 67 8.75 -16.67 -8.94
CA GLY A 67 8.12 -17.67 -8.08
C GLY A 67 6.79 -17.21 -7.46
N LEU A 68 6.59 -15.89 -7.32
CA LEU A 68 5.33 -15.28 -6.90
C LEU A 68 4.36 -14.99 -8.05
N GLY A 69 4.70 -15.38 -9.28
CA GLY A 69 3.89 -15.16 -10.47
C GLY A 69 4.02 -13.76 -11.08
N VAL A 70 5.04 -12.99 -10.71
CA VAL A 70 5.30 -11.68 -11.32
C VAL A 70 6.08 -11.86 -12.64
N PRO A 71 5.50 -11.59 -13.82
CA PRO A 71 6.21 -11.66 -15.08
C PRO A 71 7.23 -10.52 -15.17
N ILE A 72 8.51 -10.88 -15.20
CA ILE A 72 9.60 -9.92 -15.44
C ILE A 72 10.16 -10.18 -16.84
N GLU A 73 9.88 -9.26 -17.75
CA GLU A 73 10.43 -9.24 -19.09
C GLU A 73 11.87 -8.74 -19.07
N THR A 74 12.70 -9.31 -19.94
CA THR A 74 14.06 -8.85 -20.22
C THR A 74 14.12 -8.44 -21.69
N ILE A 75 14.35 -7.16 -21.93
CA ILE A 75 14.39 -6.55 -23.25
C ILE A 75 15.87 -6.31 -23.59
N GLY A 76 16.40 -7.05 -24.57
CA GLY A 76 17.75 -6.85 -25.10
C GLY A 76 17.88 -5.62 -26.00
N ASP A 77 19.02 -5.48 -26.67
CA ASP A 77 19.25 -4.39 -27.61
C ASP A 77 18.29 -4.47 -28.82
N ARG A 78 17.98 -3.30 -29.42
CA ARG A 78 17.06 -3.23 -30.56
C ARG A 78 17.66 -3.83 -31.84
N ALA A 79 18.98 -3.73 -32.02
CA ALA A 79 19.70 -4.31 -33.14
C ALA A 79 20.03 -5.78 -32.91
N ASP A 80 20.27 -6.17 -31.65
CA ASP A 80 20.49 -7.56 -31.25
C ASP A 80 19.72 -7.91 -29.97
N PRO A 81 18.53 -8.53 -30.08
CA PRO A 81 17.73 -8.93 -28.91
C PRO A 81 18.43 -9.92 -27.96
N ASP A 82 19.44 -10.65 -28.44
CA ASP A 82 20.23 -11.57 -27.62
C ASP A 82 21.40 -10.86 -26.90
N ASP A 83 21.71 -9.60 -27.25
CA ASP A 83 22.67 -8.78 -26.51
C ASP A 83 22.01 -8.21 -25.25
N LEU A 84 22.35 -8.83 -24.11
CA LEU A 84 21.83 -8.47 -22.80
C LEU A 84 22.69 -7.46 -22.04
N ARG A 85 23.75 -6.90 -22.66
CA ARG A 85 24.64 -5.93 -21.99
C ARG A 85 23.90 -4.67 -21.52
N GLU A 86 22.99 -4.17 -22.35
CA GLU A 86 22.13 -3.03 -22.04
C GLU A 86 20.68 -3.44 -21.78
N ALA A 87 20.49 -4.69 -21.32
CA ALA A 87 19.16 -5.22 -21.09
C ALA A 87 18.35 -4.35 -20.13
N ARG A 88 17.07 -4.15 -20.49
CA ARG A 88 16.07 -3.47 -19.69
C ARG A 88 15.09 -4.47 -19.12
N TYR A 89 14.69 -4.23 -17.88
CA TYR A 89 13.75 -5.06 -17.16
C TYR A 89 12.46 -4.28 -16.95
N ARG A 90 11.32 -4.92 -17.17
CA ARG A 90 10.00 -4.35 -16.88
C ARG A 90 9.01 -5.41 -16.45
N VAL A 91 7.96 -4.97 -15.78
CA VAL A 91 6.78 -5.78 -15.51
C VAL A 91 5.65 -5.24 -16.41
N PRO A 92 5.15 -6.01 -17.39
CA PRO A 92 4.13 -5.54 -18.31
C PRO A 92 2.80 -5.32 -17.57
N THR A 93 2.37 -4.07 -17.44
CA THR A 93 1.14 -3.68 -16.73
C THR A 93 -0.13 -4.25 -17.38
N ALA A 94 -0.11 -4.49 -18.69
CA ALA A 94 -1.25 -5.07 -19.42
C ALA A 94 -1.59 -6.50 -18.98
N GLU A 95 -0.63 -7.23 -18.40
CA GLU A 95 -0.86 -8.57 -17.83
C GLU A 95 -1.48 -8.51 -16.41
N TYR A 96 -1.60 -7.31 -15.82
CA TYR A 96 -2.12 -7.07 -14.46
C TYR A 96 -3.50 -6.39 -14.44
N GLU A 97 -4.10 -6.12 -15.60
CA GLU A 97 -5.50 -5.69 -15.61
C GLU A 97 -6.37 -6.83 -15.06
N LEU A 98 -6.95 -6.59 -13.88
CA LEU A 98 -7.92 -7.51 -13.33
C LEU A 98 -9.08 -7.63 -14.34
N PRO A 99 -9.54 -8.86 -14.65
CA PRO A 99 -10.71 -9.05 -15.49
C PRO A 99 -11.88 -8.21 -14.97
N ALA A 100 -12.62 -7.59 -15.88
CA ALA A 100 -13.76 -6.74 -15.50
C ALA A 100 -14.87 -7.52 -14.76
N ASP A 101 -14.86 -8.84 -14.86
CA ASP A 101 -15.78 -9.80 -14.25
C ASP A 101 -15.23 -10.45 -12.98
N ILE A 102 -14.14 -9.95 -12.39
CA ILE A 102 -13.66 -10.48 -11.11
C ILE A 102 -14.67 -10.15 -9.99
N GLU A 103 -15.17 -11.19 -9.34
CA GLU A 103 -16.01 -11.07 -8.15
C GLU A 103 -15.27 -11.58 -6.93
N PHE A 104 -15.37 -10.84 -5.83
CA PHE A 104 -14.81 -11.23 -4.53
C PHE A 104 -15.94 -11.54 -3.57
N THR A 105 -15.77 -12.60 -2.78
CA THR A 105 -16.64 -12.86 -1.64
C THR A 105 -16.46 -11.77 -0.56
N PRO A 106 -17.44 -11.58 0.33
CA PRO A 106 -17.30 -10.64 1.45
C PRO A 106 -16.06 -10.90 2.33
N ALA A 107 -15.68 -12.18 2.50
CA ALA A 107 -14.51 -12.56 3.28
C ALA A 107 -13.20 -12.16 2.58
N GLU A 108 -13.11 -12.36 1.26
CA GLU A 108 -11.95 -11.95 0.47
C GLU A 108 -11.81 -10.43 0.43
N LEU A 109 -12.93 -9.69 0.29
CA LEU A 109 -12.92 -8.23 0.39
C LEU A 109 -12.44 -7.75 1.77
N ALA A 110 -12.86 -8.39 2.86
CA ALA A 110 -12.40 -8.05 4.19
C ALA A 110 -10.88 -8.26 4.36
N LEU A 111 -10.35 -9.36 3.80
CA LEU A 111 -8.92 -9.65 3.79
C LEU A 111 -8.13 -8.64 2.96
N LEU A 112 -8.61 -8.29 1.77
CA LEU A 112 -7.99 -7.27 0.91
C LEU A 112 -8.00 -5.90 1.55
N ASN A 113 -9.11 -5.51 2.20
CA ASN A 113 -9.20 -4.25 2.95
C ASN A 113 -8.23 -4.21 4.13
N LEU A 114 -8.06 -5.32 4.85
CA LEU A 114 -7.07 -5.43 5.92
C LEU A 114 -5.64 -5.30 5.39
N ALA A 115 -5.32 -5.99 4.29
CA ALA A 115 -4.01 -5.98 3.66
C ALA A 115 -3.65 -4.58 3.10
N GLY A 116 -4.55 -3.97 2.33
CA GLY A 116 -4.42 -2.58 1.88
C GLY A 116 -4.35 -1.60 3.06
N GLY A 117 -4.95 -1.99 4.19
CA GLY A 117 -4.92 -1.26 5.44
C GLY A 117 -3.52 -1.06 6.01
N VAL A 118 -2.75 -2.15 6.07
CA VAL A 118 -1.38 -2.20 6.58
C VAL A 118 -0.41 -1.47 5.65
N TRP A 119 -0.61 -1.61 4.33
CA TRP A 119 0.25 -0.97 3.33
C TRP A 119 0.12 0.56 3.35
N SER A 120 -1.10 1.10 3.48
CA SER A 120 -1.26 2.56 3.51
C SER A 120 -0.75 3.22 4.80
N GLU A 121 -0.57 2.45 5.87
CA GLU A 121 0.01 2.92 7.12
C GLU A 121 1.53 3.04 7.03
N SER A 122 2.21 2.10 6.36
CA SER A 122 3.67 2.10 6.16
C SER A 122 4.16 3.06 5.07
N SER A 123 3.31 3.41 4.08
CA SER A 123 3.71 4.26 2.95
C SER A 123 3.83 5.76 3.26
N LEU A 124 3.31 6.24 4.41
CA LEU A 124 3.46 7.64 4.84
C LEU A 124 3.84 7.69 6.33
N SER A 125 4.96 8.30 6.68
CA SER A 125 5.28 8.56 8.09
C SER A 125 4.27 9.54 8.70
N ALA A 126 4.07 9.51 10.03
CA ALA A 126 3.21 10.47 10.72
C ALA A 126 3.63 11.93 10.46
N ASP A 127 4.93 12.17 10.29
CA ASP A 127 5.50 13.47 9.96
C ASP A 127 5.21 13.90 8.52
N ALA A 128 5.25 12.97 7.56
CA ALA A 128 4.86 13.23 6.17
C ALA A 128 3.37 13.58 6.06
N ARG A 129 2.50 12.90 6.84
CA ARG A 129 1.08 13.25 6.97
C ARG A 129 0.90 14.66 7.55
N SER A 130 1.69 15.04 8.56
CA SER A 130 1.64 16.40 9.12
C SER A 130 2.17 17.46 8.15
N GLY A 131 3.20 17.16 7.35
CA GLY A 131 3.76 18.06 6.34
C GLY A 131 2.77 18.34 5.21
N LEU A 132 2.15 17.29 4.66
CA LEU A 132 1.11 17.41 3.63
C LEU A 132 -0.11 18.20 4.12
N ARG A 133 -0.53 18.02 5.39
CA ARG A 133 -1.58 18.85 5.99
C ARG A 133 -1.21 20.34 6.04
N LYS A 134 0.05 20.67 6.33
CA LYS A 134 0.54 22.06 6.35
C LYS A 134 0.59 22.67 4.94
N ILE A 135 1.01 21.91 3.93
CA ILE A 135 1.05 22.35 2.54
C ILE A 135 -0.36 22.60 1.99
N ARG A 136 -1.31 21.71 2.28
CA ARG A 136 -2.73 21.91 1.89
C ARG A 136 -3.36 23.12 2.58
N ALA A 137 -2.99 23.40 3.84
CA ALA A 137 -3.46 24.59 4.55
C ALA A 137 -2.97 25.90 3.92
N LEU A 138 -1.95 25.86 3.07
CA LEU A 138 -1.44 27.01 2.30
C LEU A 138 -2.14 27.17 0.94
N GLY A 139 -3.13 26.32 0.62
CA GLY A 139 -3.90 26.42 -0.62
C GLY A 139 -3.16 25.97 -1.88
N ILE A 140 -2.01 25.29 -1.72
CA ILE A 140 -1.23 24.77 -2.85
C ILE A 140 -1.89 23.47 -3.33
N PRO A 141 -2.37 23.40 -4.58
CA PRO A 141 -2.87 22.15 -5.15
C PRO A 141 -1.70 21.18 -5.30
N VAL A 142 -1.78 20.05 -4.60
CA VAL A 142 -0.87 18.93 -4.78
C VAL A 142 -1.57 17.98 -5.73
N GLU A 143 -1.09 17.88 -6.97
CA GLU A 143 -1.47 16.79 -7.86
C GLU A 143 -0.81 15.52 -7.31
N ASP A 144 -1.62 14.52 -7.04
CA ASP A 144 -1.28 13.44 -6.14
C ASP A 144 -1.62 12.17 -6.93
N PRO A 145 -0.65 11.33 -7.35
CA PRO A 145 -0.97 9.96 -7.71
C PRO A 145 -1.25 9.24 -6.40
N ILE A 146 -2.43 9.49 -5.85
CA ILE A 146 -2.84 8.93 -4.58
C ILE A 146 -3.13 7.45 -4.81
N LEU A 147 -2.12 6.62 -4.61
CA LEU A 147 -2.33 5.26 -4.16
C LEU A 147 -3.09 5.32 -2.83
N GLY A 148 -4.40 5.11 -2.90
CA GLY A 148 -5.22 4.67 -1.77
C GLY A 148 -5.54 5.72 -0.69
N TYR A 149 -6.23 6.81 -1.04
CA TYR A 149 -7.16 7.40 -0.08
C TYR A 149 -8.43 6.53 -0.08
N SER A 150 -8.47 5.52 0.79
CA SER A 150 -9.74 4.97 1.24
C SER A 150 -10.12 5.71 2.52
N PRO A 151 -11.05 6.68 2.50
CA PRO A 151 -11.56 7.29 3.72
C PRO A 151 -12.19 6.18 4.57
N ARG A 152 -11.42 5.66 5.53
CA ARG A 152 -11.96 4.71 6.50
C ARG A 152 -12.93 5.49 7.37
N ILE A 153 -14.22 5.25 7.18
CA ILE A 153 -15.19 5.51 8.24
C ILE A 153 -14.74 4.61 9.39
N SER A 154 -14.12 5.20 10.40
CA SER A 154 -13.69 4.46 11.56
C SER A 154 -14.92 3.83 12.21
N LEU A 155 -15.04 2.50 12.12
CA LEU A 155 -16.03 1.71 12.86
C LEU A 155 -15.81 1.79 14.38
N ARG A 156 -14.74 2.45 14.85
CA ARG A 156 -14.61 2.89 16.26
C ARG A 156 -15.58 4.03 16.54
N GLU A 157 -16.86 3.74 16.46
CA GLU A 157 -17.92 4.59 16.96
C GLU A 157 -17.99 4.39 18.49
N PRO A 158 -17.72 5.43 19.30
CA PRO A 158 -17.64 5.32 20.76
C PRO A 158 -18.89 4.72 21.41
N SER A 159 -20.04 4.75 20.74
CA SER A 159 -21.29 4.16 21.22
C SER A 159 -21.37 2.63 21.08
N PHE A 160 -20.52 1.97 20.29
CA PHE A 160 -20.56 0.51 20.10
C PHE A 160 -20.28 -0.28 21.39
N ALA A 161 -19.15 0.01 22.06
CA ALA A 161 -18.78 -0.73 23.28
C ALA A 161 -19.81 -0.57 24.42
N PRO A 162 -20.37 0.63 24.68
CA PRO A 162 -21.50 0.79 25.60
C PRO A 162 -22.77 0.03 25.18
N LEU A 163 -23.11 0.00 23.89
CA LEU A 163 -24.28 -0.72 23.38
C LEU A 163 -24.10 -2.24 23.47
N GLN A 164 -22.91 -2.75 23.17
CA GLN A 164 -22.58 -4.17 23.30
C GLN A 164 -22.70 -4.64 24.75
N ARG A 165 -22.15 -3.88 25.70
CA ARG A 165 -22.34 -4.16 27.15
C ARG A 165 -23.81 -4.12 27.54
N ALA A 166 -24.61 -3.21 26.98
CA ALA A 166 -26.03 -3.15 27.28
C ALA A 166 -26.81 -4.35 26.72
N ILE A 167 -26.38 -4.94 25.59
CA ILE A 167 -26.94 -6.20 25.08
C ILE A 167 -26.59 -7.35 26.02
N GLU A 168 -25.30 -7.49 26.37
CA GLU A 168 -24.78 -8.52 27.28
C GLU A 168 -25.49 -8.49 28.64
N ASP A 169 -25.65 -7.28 29.22
CA ASP A 169 -26.32 -7.08 30.51
C ASP A 169 -27.84 -6.99 30.42
N SER A 170 -28.44 -7.10 29.22
CA SER A 170 -29.88 -6.90 28.97
C SER A 170 -30.43 -5.57 29.54
N ARG A 171 -29.67 -4.49 29.38
CA ARG A 171 -29.99 -3.15 29.89
C ARG A 171 -30.67 -2.27 28.85
N ILE A 172 -31.64 -1.48 29.31
CA ILE A 172 -32.26 -0.43 28.51
C ILE A 172 -31.26 0.72 28.34
N VAL A 173 -31.11 1.20 27.11
CA VAL A 173 -30.26 2.35 26.77
C VAL A 173 -31.10 3.57 26.38
N SER A 174 -30.55 4.76 26.63
CA SER A 174 -31.13 6.03 26.18
C SER A 174 -30.11 6.85 25.42
N PHE A 175 -30.46 7.33 24.23
CA PHE A 175 -29.57 8.15 23.41
C PHE A 175 -30.35 9.11 22.52
N ARG A 176 -29.67 10.16 22.03
CA ARG A 176 -30.25 11.10 21.06
C ARG A 176 -30.15 10.49 19.66
N TYR A 177 -31.29 10.35 18.99
CA TYR A 177 -31.38 9.81 17.63
C TYR A 177 -31.91 10.87 16.68
N MET A 178 -31.18 11.11 15.58
CA MET A 178 -31.61 11.99 14.50
C MET A 178 -32.30 11.14 13.43
N ARG A 179 -33.62 11.27 13.32
CA ARG A 179 -34.37 10.60 12.24
C ARG A 179 -34.09 11.32 10.91
N PRO A 180 -33.90 10.59 9.80
CA PRO A 180 -33.81 11.19 8.47
C PRO A 180 -34.96 12.18 8.22
N GLY A 181 -34.63 13.38 7.74
CA GLY A 181 -35.60 14.46 7.51
C GLY A 181 -36.06 15.23 8.75
N SER A 182 -35.48 15.00 9.94
CA SER A 182 -35.77 15.79 11.14
C SER A 182 -34.72 16.88 11.39
N ALA A 183 -35.16 18.08 11.77
CA ALA A 183 -34.28 19.21 12.06
C ALA A 183 -33.60 19.16 13.43
N ALA A 184 -34.06 18.28 14.34
CA ALA A 184 -33.49 18.14 15.68
C ALA A 184 -33.50 16.67 16.15
N PRO A 185 -32.47 16.23 16.89
CA PRO A 185 -32.43 14.88 17.44
C PRO A 185 -33.43 14.73 18.60
N ARG A 186 -34.02 13.54 18.72
CA ARG A 186 -34.94 13.18 19.81
C ARG A 186 -34.34 12.09 20.69
N VAL A 187 -34.64 12.12 21.98
CA VAL A 187 -34.23 11.03 22.88
C VAL A 187 -35.05 9.77 22.55
N ARG A 188 -34.34 8.64 22.44
CA ARG A 188 -34.90 7.30 22.31
C ARG A 188 -34.48 6.49 23.52
N ARG A 189 -35.39 5.64 23.98
CA ARG A 189 -35.16 4.68 25.05
C ARG A 189 -35.59 3.31 24.53
N LEU A 190 -34.67 2.35 24.47
CA LEU A 190 -34.92 1.03 23.91
C LEU A 190 -34.05 -0.04 24.57
N GLN A 191 -34.44 -1.31 24.42
CA GLN A 191 -33.61 -2.45 24.75
C GLN A 191 -32.88 -2.89 23.47
N PRO A 192 -31.54 -2.82 23.44
CA PRO A 192 -30.78 -3.21 22.26
C PRO A 192 -30.77 -4.74 22.14
N LEU A 193 -30.92 -5.24 20.92
CA LEU A 193 -30.98 -6.70 20.64
C LEU A 193 -29.74 -7.19 19.90
N ALA A 194 -29.25 -6.43 18.92
CA ALA A 194 -28.07 -6.75 18.14
C ALA A 194 -27.39 -5.48 17.63
N LEU A 195 -26.08 -5.57 17.38
CA LEU A 195 -25.32 -4.64 16.56
C LEU A 195 -24.98 -5.38 15.26
N VAL A 196 -25.24 -4.76 14.11
CA VAL A 196 -25.00 -5.35 12.79
C VAL A 196 -24.15 -4.38 11.99
N GLU A 197 -23.02 -4.84 11.47
CA GLU A 197 -22.21 -4.10 10.49
C GLU A 197 -22.73 -4.42 9.08
N PHE A 198 -22.92 -3.39 8.26
CA PHE A 198 -23.28 -3.48 6.84
C PHE A 198 -22.16 -2.85 6.01
#